data_AF-A0A5C5V3N6-F1
#
_entry.id   AF-A0A5C5V3N6-F1
#
_cell.length_a   1.000
_cell.length_b   1.000
_cell.length_c   1.000
_cell.angle_alpha   90.00
_cell.angle_beta   90.00
_cell.angle_gamma   90.00
#
_symmetry.space_group_name_H-M   'P 1'
#
loop_
_entity.id
_entity.type
_entity.pdbx_description
1 polymer ?
#
loop_
_entity_poly.entity_id
_entity_poly.type
_entity_poly.pdbx_seq_one_letter_code
_entity_poly.pdbx_strand_id
1 'polypeptide(L)'
;MPVLRSTGLLALASLLTAAAHAAVPYTPVPVSGLPVVGPGMSAPDGVYGKEHSHDFDFSTVGPTADPQQVIAWDGIGGTADGVDFSFTRPDWKEDQQVDAIANHRDALFDETLRDESHLIFSHDDLIAAHMPGGGMGLVPVPSGGPVILSNGNKIGGAGEVSVEMSGMFGPPSMQGLWASLPEVNAMPLPHDVDGLEVWGPEPRKIEEPDAPVIGDSDRYSLDVDFPSGVSVWNASGSAYLSHPEIVMAVESLLGPIPPSAFSLRDEQQGRNAINLDALMVSDILGHPERFDREPSDLGDPTTHGEELVDQNGGPIEPFGLDGEMRGDSIIFSIRQIIDPADPDGYYSTGSELFVLDTFKGASFLHHGGHVWDHGFALSELMLAGGPDGEDPPFRGVIDINAIEAIGEDVISPPIGLPGDFNADGKVDAADYTVWRDNLGTPFPLAGNGDETGSSAGTVDALDYALWRSNYGSMTSPAPTASAAAAPEPAAAALTLLGLAGALARRRRR
;
A
#
# COMPACT_ATOMS: atom_id res chain seq x y z
N MET A 1 -60.02 -7.42 53.20
CA MET A 1 -59.68 -6.84 51.88
C MET A 1 -58.19 -7.00 51.69
N PRO A 2 -57.74 -7.71 50.65
CA PRO A 2 -56.38 -8.20 50.55
C PRO A 2 -55.43 -7.19 49.91
N VAL A 3 -54.16 -7.35 50.28
CA VAL A 3 -52.95 -6.82 49.65
C VAL A 3 -52.55 -7.77 48.53
N LEU A 4 -52.06 -7.27 47.39
CA LEU A 4 -51.00 -7.94 46.63
C LEU A 4 -50.29 -6.95 45.67
N ARG A 5 -48.96 -6.92 45.77
CA ARG A 5 -48.03 -6.38 44.77
C ARG A 5 -47.84 -7.40 43.65
N SER A 6 -47.66 -6.97 42.41
CA SER A 6 -46.93 -7.75 41.39
C SER A 6 -46.28 -6.84 40.36
N THR A 7 -44.95 -6.84 40.41
CA THR A 7 -44.01 -6.45 39.35
C THR A 7 -44.15 -7.38 38.15
N GLY A 8 -44.22 -6.83 36.94
CA GLY A 8 -44.10 -7.57 35.68
C GLY A 8 -42.96 -6.98 34.85
N LEU A 9 -41.82 -7.66 34.87
CA LEU A 9 -40.71 -7.47 33.93
C LEU A 9 -41.06 -8.28 32.67
N LEU A 10 -41.20 -7.64 31.51
CA LEU A 10 -41.13 -8.34 30.22
C LEU A 10 -39.71 -8.17 29.69
N ALA A 11 -38.92 -9.24 29.75
CA ALA A 11 -37.69 -9.35 29.00
C ALA A 11 -38.05 -9.84 27.58
N LEU A 12 -37.88 -8.98 26.57
CA LEU A 12 -37.72 -9.44 25.20
C LEU A 12 -36.27 -9.88 25.03
N ALA A 13 -36.04 -11.19 24.97
CA ALA A 13 -34.78 -11.74 24.52
C ALA A 13 -34.79 -11.74 22.98
N SER A 14 -34.03 -10.84 22.37
CA SER A 14 -33.67 -10.88 20.96
C SER A 14 -32.64 -11.99 20.76
N LEU A 15 -33.05 -13.08 20.10
CA LEU A 15 -32.14 -14.10 19.58
C LEU A 15 -31.37 -13.48 18.40
N LEU A 16 -30.18 -12.96 18.65
CA LEU A 16 -29.16 -12.74 17.62
C LEU A 16 -28.62 -14.12 17.22
N THR A 17 -29.01 -14.59 16.04
CA THR A 17 -28.27 -15.66 15.37
C THR A 17 -27.00 -15.05 14.81
N ALA A 18 -25.86 -15.24 15.51
CA ALA A 18 -24.56 -14.99 14.93
C ALA A 18 -24.38 -15.97 13.75
N ALA A 19 -24.38 -15.44 12.53
CA ALA A 19 -23.86 -16.19 11.40
C ALA A 19 -22.36 -16.35 11.64
N ALA A 20 -21.89 -17.59 11.75
CA ALA A 20 -20.46 -17.85 11.72
C ALA A 20 -19.99 -17.57 10.28
N HIS A 21 -19.33 -16.43 10.08
CA HIS A 21 -18.65 -16.13 8.82
C HIS A 21 -17.44 -17.05 8.73
N ALA A 22 -17.42 -17.90 7.71
CA ALA A 22 -16.29 -18.77 7.45
C ALA A 22 -15.23 -17.94 6.72
N ALA A 23 -14.09 -17.68 7.37
CA ALA A 23 -12.94 -17.08 6.72
C ALA A 23 -12.55 -17.94 5.50
N VAL A 24 -12.43 -17.31 4.33
CA VAL A 24 -11.87 -17.96 3.16
C VAL A 24 -10.35 -18.04 3.38
N PRO A 25 -9.70 -19.21 3.21
CA PRO A 25 -8.26 -19.33 3.41
C PRO A 25 -7.50 -18.48 2.40
N TYR A 26 -6.68 -17.58 2.91
CA TYR A 26 -5.70 -16.84 2.13
C TYR A 26 -4.74 -17.78 1.39
N THR A 27 -4.50 -17.50 0.11
CA THR A 27 -3.55 -18.24 -0.71
C THR A 27 -2.42 -17.29 -1.12
N PRO A 28 -1.25 -17.34 -0.44
CA PRO A 28 -0.09 -16.52 -0.79
C PRO A 28 0.24 -16.66 -2.27
N VAL A 29 0.20 -15.55 -3.01
CA VAL A 29 0.58 -15.55 -4.42
C VAL A 29 2.02 -15.07 -4.50
N PRO A 30 2.97 -15.87 -5.01
CA PRO A 30 4.32 -15.37 -5.25
C PRO A 30 4.22 -14.21 -6.25
N VAL A 31 4.41 -12.98 -5.79
CA VAL A 31 4.42 -11.81 -6.66
C VAL A 31 5.59 -11.98 -7.63
N SER A 32 5.29 -12.20 -8.92
CA SER A 32 6.31 -12.31 -9.96
C SER A 32 6.26 -11.06 -10.85
N GLY A 33 6.94 -10.01 -10.41
CA GLY A 33 7.17 -8.79 -11.20
C GLY A 33 7.10 -7.52 -10.36
N LEU A 34 7.85 -6.50 -10.77
CA LEU A 34 7.62 -5.13 -10.32
C LEU A 34 6.35 -4.60 -10.98
N PRO A 35 5.57 -3.74 -10.30
CA PRO A 35 4.45 -3.06 -10.95
C PRO A 35 4.97 -2.28 -12.17
N VAL A 36 4.18 -2.24 -13.23
CA VAL A 36 4.53 -1.56 -14.48
C VAL A 36 3.70 -0.30 -14.61
N VAL A 37 4.31 0.83 -14.95
CA VAL A 37 3.57 2.06 -15.25
C VAL A 37 3.02 2.07 -16.67
N GLY A 38 1.84 2.65 -16.84
CA GLY A 38 1.24 2.82 -18.15
C GLY A 38 -0.20 3.32 -18.09
N PRO A 39 -0.84 3.49 -19.26
CA PRO A 39 -2.16 4.12 -19.37
C PRO A 39 -3.34 3.21 -18.96
N GLY A 40 -3.10 1.91 -18.75
CA GLY A 40 -4.09 1.00 -18.18
C GLY A 40 -4.11 1.10 -16.65
N MET A 41 -5.08 0.42 -16.03
CA MET A 41 -5.25 0.43 -14.58
C MET A 41 -5.40 -1.02 -14.11
N SER A 42 -4.44 -1.52 -13.31
CA SER A 42 -4.53 -2.87 -12.75
C SER A 42 -5.85 -3.03 -11.98
N ALA A 43 -6.61 -4.08 -12.29
CA ALA A 43 -7.82 -4.40 -11.54
C ALA A 43 -7.46 -4.88 -10.12
N PRO A 44 -8.36 -4.71 -9.12
CA PRO A 44 -8.08 -5.12 -7.74
C PRO A 44 -7.67 -6.59 -7.58
N ASP A 45 -8.21 -7.49 -8.41
CA ASP A 45 -7.88 -8.93 -8.45
C ASP A 45 -6.54 -9.24 -9.14
N GLY A 46 -5.99 -8.29 -9.90
CA GLY A 46 -4.68 -8.37 -10.53
C GLY A 46 -3.53 -7.87 -9.65
N VAL A 47 -3.84 -7.14 -8.57
CA VAL A 47 -2.86 -6.69 -7.56
C VAL A 47 -2.83 -7.71 -6.43
N TYR A 48 -1.66 -8.16 -5.99
CA TYR A 48 -1.53 -9.19 -4.94
C TYR A 48 -0.90 -8.62 -3.67
N GLY A 49 -1.05 -9.34 -2.55
CA GLY A 49 -0.41 -8.98 -1.28
C GLY A 49 -0.88 -7.65 -0.71
N LYS A 50 -2.14 -7.26 -0.93
CA LYS A 50 -2.66 -6.00 -0.42
C LYS A 50 -2.98 -6.17 1.06
N GLU A 51 -2.88 -5.11 1.84
CA GLU A 51 -3.25 -5.09 3.24
C GLU A 51 -4.04 -3.82 3.54
N HIS A 52 -4.90 -3.86 4.55
CA HIS A 52 -5.63 -2.68 4.97
C HIS A 52 -5.98 -2.72 6.46
N SER A 53 -6.13 -1.54 7.07
CA SER A 53 -6.79 -1.37 8.37
C SER A 53 -8.16 -0.72 8.18
N HIS A 54 -9.04 -0.89 9.16
CA HIS A 54 -10.34 -0.25 9.22
C HIS A 54 -10.79 -0.08 10.68
N ASP A 55 -11.90 0.64 10.88
CA ASP A 55 -12.59 0.82 12.16
C ASP A 55 -12.67 -0.46 13.00
N PHE A 56 -11.96 -0.50 14.14
CA PHE A 56 -11.82 -1.65 15.04
C PHE A 56 -11.69 -2.99 14.28
N ASP A 57 -10.52 -3.35 13.79
CA ASP A 57 -10.15 -4.70 13.30
C ASP A 57 -10.66 -5.92 14.14
N PHE A 58 -11.89 -6.32 13.89
CA PHE A 58 -12.55 -7.42 14.61
C PHE A 58 -12.10 -8.83 14.18
N SER A 59 -11.00 -8.99 13.42
CA SER A 59 -10.70 -10.25 12.71
C SER A 59 -10.04 -11.33 13.57
N THR A 60 -9.64 -11.08 14.83
CA THR A 60 -9.24 -12.19 15.71
C THR A 60 -10.41 -13.15 15.93
N VAL A 61 -10.15 -14.46 15.84
CA VAL A 61 -11.14 -15.49 16.24
C VAL A 61 -11.35 -15.40 17.77
N GLY A 62 -12.22 -14.49 18.20
CA GLY A 62 -12.43 -14.14 19.61
C GLY A 62 -13.43 -12.98 19.77
N PRO A 63 -13.85 -12.65 21.01
CA PRO A 63 -14.79 -11.54 21.27
C PRO A 63 -14.12 -10.18 21.46
N THR A 64 -12.81 -10.04 21.22
CA THR A 64 -12.04 -8.82 21.52
C THR A 64 -11.50 -8.26 20.21
N ALA A 65 -11.83 -7.01 19.88
CA ALA A 65 -11.18 -6.27 18.80
C ALA A 65 -9.69 -6.08 19.14
N ASP A 66 -8.84 -5.90 18.13
CA ASP A 66 -7.40 -5.77 18.31
C ASP A 66 -6.85 -4.58 17.52
N PRO A 67 -7.19 -3.31 17.84
CA PRO A 67 -7.17 -2.13 16.94
C PRO A 67 -5.89 -1.82 16.16
N GLN A 68 -4.82 -2.56 16.42
CA GLN A 68 -3.54 -2.44 15.77
C GLN A 68 -3.24 -3.56 14.75
N GLN A 69 -4.22 -4.39 14.44
CA GLN A 69 -4.14 -5.51 13.54
C GLN A 69 -4.53 -5.11 12.12
N VAL A 70 -3.69 -5.46 11.15
CA VAL A 70 -3.97 -5.23 9.72
C VAL A 70 -4.59 -6.50 9.12
N ILE A 71 -5.46 -6.33 8.13
CA ILE A 71 -6.13 -7.42 7.40
C ILE A 71 -5.47 -7.60 6.02
N ALA A 72 -5.07 -8.83 5.71
CA ALA A 72 -4.60 -9.18 4.37
C ALA A 72 -5.78 -9.24 3.38
N TRP A 73 -5.63 -8.54 2.26
CA TRP A 73 -6.55 -8.45 1.14
C TRP A 73 -5.93 -9.03 -0.14
N ASP A 74 -6.40 -10.19 -0.59
CA ASP A 74 -5.78 -10.89 -1.73
C ASP A 74 -6.48 -10.71 -3.08
N GLY A 75 -7.55 -9.90 -3.15
CA GLY A 75 -8.32 -9.66 -4.39
C GLY A 75 -9.01 -10.90 -5.00
N ILE A 76 -8.83 -12.10 -4.44
CA ILE A 76 -9.41 -13.37 -4.92
C ILE A 76 -10.38 -13.97 -3.87
N GLY A 77 -10.39 -13.40 -2.67
CA GLY A 77 -11.27 -13.76 -1.57
C GLY A 77 -10.49 -14.50 -0.50
N GLY A 78 -10.44 -13.90 0.69
CA GLY A 78 -9.64 -14.34 1.82
C GLY A 78 -9.53 -13.20 2.83
N THR A 79 -9.46 -13.55 4.12
CA THR A 79 -8.99 -12.63 5.17
C THR A 79 -8.09 -13.45 6.08
N ALA A 80 -6.79 -13.36 5.86
CA ALA A 80 -5.83 -13.71 6.89
C ALA A 80 -5.43 -12.44 7.62
N ASP A 81 -4.93 -12.62 8.83
CA ASP A 81 -4.36 -11.53 9.59
C ASP A 81 -3.01 -11.15 8.98
N GLY A 82 -2.83 -9.87 8.65
CA GLY A 82 -1.59 -9.26 8.16
C GLY A 82 -0.64 -8.94 9.31
N VAL A 83 0.05 -7.79 9.23
CA VAL A 83 0.90 -7.33 10.35
C VAL A 83 0.04 -6.99 11.57
N ASP A 84 0.41 -7.55 12.71
CA ASP A 84 -0.15 -7.19 14.01
C ASP A 84 0.85 -6.28 14.75
N PHE A 85 0.49 -5.01 14.89
CA PHE A 85 1.29 -4.01 15.60
C PHE A 85 1.02 -3.98 17.11
N SER A 86 0.21 -4.89 17.65
CA SER A 86 -0.02 -4.99 19.08
C SER A 86 1.27 -5.26 19.83
N PHE A 87 1.42 -4.59 20.97
CA PHE A 87 2.60 -4.66 21.86
C PHE A 87 3.92 -4.17 21.26
N THR A 88 3.93 -3.60 20.06
CA THR A 88 5.16 -3.01 19.50
C THR A 88 5.65 -1.83 20.36
N ARG A 89 4.77 -1.16 21.12
CA ARG A 89 5.08 0.06 21.88
C ARG A 89 4.88 -0.07 23.39
N PRO A 90 5.64 0.69 24.20
CA PRO A 90 5.60 0.60 25.65
C PRO A 90 4.34 1.17 26.31
N ASP A 91 3.66 2.14 25.69
CA ASP A 91 2.50 2.87 26.26
C ASP A 91 1.20 2.67 25.43
N TRP A 92 1.00 1.47 24.89
CA TRP A 92 -0.22 1.16 24.12
C TRP A 92 -1.47 1.26 25.01
N LYS A 93 -2.50 1.95 24.50
CA LYS A 93 -3.86 1.87 25.05
C LYS A 93 -4.67 0.99 24.11
N GLU A 94 -5.50 0.12 24.68
CA GLU A 94 -6.34 -0.86 23.97
C GLU A 94 -7.33 -0.20 22.97
N ASP A 95 -7.51 1.13 23.02
CA ASP A 95 -8.44 1.89 22.17
C ASP A 95 -7.74 2.63 21.01
N GLN A 96 -6.49 2.30 20.64
CA GLN A 96 -5.75 3.03 19.59
C GLN A 96 -5.68 2.25 18.28
N GLN A 97 -6.45 2.71 17.30
CA GLN A 97 -6.51 2.14 15.98
C GLN A 97 -5.31 2.52 15.10
N VAL A 98 -4.94 1.65 14.17
CA VAL A 98 -4.02 1.95 13.06
C VAL A 98 -4.74 2.76 11.99
N ASP A 99 -4.22 3.96 11.75
CA ASP A 99 -4.88 5.02 10.97
C ASP A 99 -4.11 5.41 9.70
N ALA A 100 -2.97 4.75 9.48
CA ALA A 100 -2.28 4.68 8.20
C ALA A 100 -1.27 3.53 8.28
N ILE A 101 -1.00 2.89 7.15
CA ILE A 101 0.07 1.90 6.99
C ILE A 101 0.85 2.22 5.72
N ALA A 102 2.09 1.79 5.67
CA ALA A 102 2.90 1.80 4.46
C ALA A 102 4.03 0.79 4.57
N ASN A 103 4.55 0.37 3.42
CA ASN A 103 5.87 -0.24 3.31
C ASN A 103 6.92 0.88 3.26
N HIS A 104 8.05 0.71 3.94
CA HIS A 104 9.18 1.62 3.80
C HIS A 104 9.67 1.75 2.35
N ARG A 105 9.31 0.82 1.46
CA ARG A 105 9.65 0.84 0.05
C ARG A 105 8.42 0.63 -0.83
N ASP A 106 7.51 1.60 -0.82
CA ASP A 106 6.35 1.55 -1.70
C ASP A 106 6.77 1.51 -3.16
N ALA A 107 6.27 0.50 -3.87
CA ALA A 107 6.83 0.08 -5.16
C ALA A 107 6.66 1.12 -6.28
N LEU A 108 5.68 2.02 -6.16
CA LEU A 108 5.36 3.05 -7.14
C LEU A 108 5.48 4.48 -6.59
N PHE A 109 6.11 4.67 -5.42
CA PHE A 109 6.26 5.99 -4.79
C PHE A 109 6.84 7.05 -5.75
N ASP A 110 7.92 6.69 -6.43
CA ASP A 110 8.64 7.57 -7.35
C ASP A 110 7.85 7.89 -8.62
N GLU A 111 7.10 6.91 -9.10
CA GLU A 111 6.18 7.02 -10.22
C GLU A 111 5.02 7.94 -9.84
N THR A 112 4.50 7.86 -8.60
CA THR A 112 3.44 8.74 -8.09
C THR A 112 3.89 10.19 -8.07
N LEU A 113 5.11 10.47 -7.58
CA LEU A 113 5.69 11.81 -7.61
C LEU A 113 5.90 12.37 -9.02
N ARG A 114 6.09 11.50 -10.01
CA ARG A 114 6.25 11.87 -11.42
C ARG A 114 4.93 11.90 -12.19
N ASP A 115 3.81 11.62 -11.53
CA ASP A 115 2.49 11.48 -12.16
C ASP A 115 2.47 10.35 -13.23
N GLU A 116 3.24 9.28 -13.02
CA GLU A 116 3.40 8.12 -13.92
C GLU A 116 2.68 6.86 -13.44
N SER A 117 2.18 6.82 -12.21
CA SER A 117 1.29 5.77 -11.67
C SER A 117 -0.13 6.32 -11.50
N HIS A 118 -1.11 5.49 -11.19
CA HIS A 118 -2.42 5.97 -10.72
C HIS A 118 -2.43 5.96 -9.19
N LEU A 119 -2.93 7.02 -8.57
CA LEU A 119 -3.10 7.12 -7.13
C LEU A 119 -4.45 6.51 -6.75
N ILE A 120 -4.45 5.48 -5.91
CA ILE A 120 -5.66 4.98 -5.26
C ILE A 120 -5.80 5.57 -3.86
N PHE A 121 -7.02 5.74 -3.40
CA PHE A 121 -7.31 6.35 -2.10
C PHE A 121 -8.65 5.89 -1.53
N SER A 122 -8.77 5.90 -0.20
CA SER A 122 -10.05 5.83 0.53
C SER A 122 -10.38 7.19 1.15
N HIS A 123 -11.53 7.28 1.80
CA HIS A 123 -11.90 8.47 2.57
C HIS A 123 -12.70 8.12 3.83
N ASP A 124 -12.71 9.02 4.82
CA ASP A 124 -13.42 8.85 6.08
C ASP A 124 -14.94 8.65 5.87
N ASP A 125 -15.54 7.84 6.74
CA ASP A 125 -16.99 7.66 6.85
C ASP A 125 -17.67 8.78 7.65
N LEU A 126 -16.89 9.67 8.29
CA LEU A 126 -17.39 10.74 9.14
C LEU A 126 -16.61 12.06 8.99
N ILE A 127 -17.03 12.86 8.02
CA ILE A 127 -16.36 14.14 7.73
C ILE A 127 -16.97 15.33 8.50
N ALA A 128 -16.19 16.39 8.66
CA ALA A 128 -16.66 17.70 9.06
C ALA A 128 -17.23 18.48 7.86
N ALA A 129 -18.45 18.99 8.00
CA ALA A 129 -19.14 19.73 6.94
C ALA A 129 -19.93 20.93 7.46
N HIS A 130 -20.16 21.90 6.57
CA HIS A 130 -21.04 23.04 6.84
C HIS A 130 -22.49 22.59 6.99
N MET A 131 -23.09 22.86 8.14
CA MET A 131 -24.44 22.42 8.46
C MET A 131 -25.52 23.43 8.05
N PRO A 132 -26.74 22.95 7.72
CA PRO A 132 -27.85 23.84 7.44
C PRO A 132 -28.26 24.59 8.71
N GLY A 133 -28.08 25.91 8.71
CA GLY A 133 -28.25 26.77 9.89
C GLY A 133 -26.96 27.45 10.36
N GLY A 134 -25.82 27.09 9.77
CA GLY A 134 -24.51 27.69 10.01
C GLY A 134 -23.64 26.87 10.98
N GLY A 135 -22.32 27.05 10.85
CA GLY A 135 -21.32 26.30 11.60
C GLY A 135 -20.96 24.95 10.97
N MET A 136 -19.92 24.32 11.52
CA MET A 136 -19.42 23.00 11.11
C MET A 136 -19.92 21.92 12.05
N GLY A 137 -20.16 20.72 11.52
CA GLY A 137 -20.50 19.53 12.28
C GLY A 137 -20.15 18.25 11.54
N LEU A 138 -20.09 17.13 12.27
CA LEU A 138 -19.80 15.82 11.68
C LEU A 138 -20.99 15.27 10.90
N VAL A 139 -20.72 14.70 9.73
CA VAL A 139 -21.72 14.17 8.81
C VAL A 139 -21.22 12.82 8.28
N PRO A 140 -22.07 11.77 8.32
CA PRO A 140 -21.67 10.48 7.82
C PRO A 140 -21.63 10.45 6.28
N VAL A 141 -20.60 9.82 5.74
CA VAL A 141 -20.47 9.42 4.34
C VAL A 141 -20.79 7.93 4.24
N PRO A 142 -21.55 7.46 3.23
CA PRO A 142 -21.84 6.05 3.10
C PRO A 142 -20.58 5.20 2.89
N SER A 143 -20.50 4.07 3.59
CA SER A 143 -19.47 3.03 3.39
C SER A 143 -19.43 2.52 1.93
N GLY A 144 -20.56 2.48 1.23
CA GLY A 144 -20.62 2.08 -0.19
C GLY A 144 -21.13 3.21 -1.10
N GLY A 145 -20.55 3.31 -2.29
CA GLY A 145 -20.79 4.39 -3.23
C GLY A 145 -22.05 4.24 -4.11
N PRO A 146 -22.20 5.10 -5.13
CA PRO A 146 -21.26 6.15 -5.49
C PRO A 146 -21.38 7.39 -4.60
N VAL A 147 -20.25 7.96 -4.20
CA VAL A 147 -20.16 9.33 -3.68
C VAL A 147 -19.91 10.28 -4.85
N ILE A 148 -20.67 11.37 -4.94
CA ILE A 148 -20.60 12.32 -6.04
C ILE A 148 -19.81 13.54 -5.59
N LEU A 149 -18.79 13.91 -6.36
CA LEU A 149 -17.93 15.06 -6.11
C LEU A 149 -18.41 16.31 -6.84
N SER A 150 -17.92 17.49 -6.43
CA SER A 150 -18.30 18.80 -6.98
C SER A 150 -17.95 18.99 -8.44
N ASN A 151 -16.98 18.24 -8.94
CA ASN A 151 -16.61 18.20 -10.35
C ASN A 151 -17.48 17.25 -11.19
N GLY A 152 -18.39 16.51 -10.56
CA GLY A 152 -19.31 15.57 -11.18
C GLY A 152 -18.79 14.14 -11.29
N ASN A 153 -17.55 13.88 -10.87
CA ASN A 153 -17.01 12.53 -10.80
C ASN A 153 -17.69 11.71 -9.70
N LYS A 154 -17.58 10.39 -9.84
CA LYS A 154 -18.19 9.42 -8.93
C LYS A 154 -17.09 8.52 -8.41
N ILE A 155 -16.92 8.54 -7.11
CA ILE A 155 -15.96 7.72 -6.39
C ILE A 155 -16.70 6.65 -5.58
N GLY A 156 -15.95 5.77 -4.93
CA GLY A 156 -16.50 4.79 -3.98
C GLY A 156 -17.12 5.44 -2.74
N GLY A 157 -17.68 4.62 -1.86
CA GLY A 157 -17.95 5.00 -0.49
C GLY A 157 -16.70 4.89 0.40
N ALA A 158 -16.85 5.18 1.70
CA ALA A 158 -15.73 5.21 2.64
C ALA A 158 -15.05 3.84 2.80
N GLY A 159 -15.80 2.74 2.75
CA GLY A 159 -15.28 1.38 2.81
C GLY A 159 -14.89 0.81 1.44
N GLU A 160 -14.80 1.66 0.42
CA GLU A 160 -14.37 1.33 -0.94
C GLU A 160 -13.09 2.10 -1.27
N VAL A 161 -12.34 1.60 -2.26
CA VAL A 161 -11.13 2.28 -2.70
C VAL A 161 -11.38 2.92 -4.05
N SER A 162 -11.09 4.21 -4.13
CA SER A 162 -11.22 5.06 -5.30
C SER A 162 -9.88 5.25 -5.98
N VAL A 163 -9.88 5.83 -7.17
CA VAL A 163 -8.66 6.09 -7.95
C VAL A 163 -8.72 7.46 -8.58
N GLU A 164 -7.60 8.17 -8.53
CA GLU A 164 -7.26 9.32 -9.37
C GLU A 164 -6.33 8.83 -10.49
N MET A 165 -6.79 8.98 -11.74
CA MET A 165 -5.96 8.64 -12.89
C MET A 165 -4.87 9.68 -13.09
N SER A 166 -3.63 9.23 -13.27
CA SER A 166 -2.48 10.10 -13.57
C SER A 166 -2.74 11.06 -14.72
N GLY A 167 -2.24 12.28 -14.57
CA GLY A 167 -2.31 13.33 -15.58
C GLY A 167 -1.40 13.07 -16.78
N MET A 168 -0.48 12.11 -16.69
CA MET A 168 0.31 11.65 -17.84
C MET A 168 -0.57 10.87 -18.83
N PHE A 169 -1.56 10.14 -18.34
CA PHE A 169 -2.38 9.25 -19.16
C PHE A 169 -3.81 9.75 -19.39
N GLY A 170 -4.27 10.72 -18.60
CA GLY A 170 -5.63 11.26 -18.65
C GLY A 170 -5.68 12.78 -18.58
N PRO A 171 -6.86 13.38 -18.85
CA PRO A 171 -7.15 14.75 -18.41
C PRO A 171 -6.99 14.90 -16.90
N PRO A 172 -6.78 16.13 -16.39
CA PRO A 172 -6.69 16.34 -14.95
C PRO A 172 -7.97 15.96 -14.21
N SER A 173 -7.83 15.55 -12.95
CA SER A 173 -8.95 15.32 -12.02
C SER A 173 -9.93 14.27 -12.52
N MET A 174 -9.41 13.10 -12.90
CA MET A 174 -10.24 11.95 -13.30
C MET A 174 -10.31 10.94 -12.17
N GLN A 175 -11.31 11.12 -11.31
CA GLN A 175 -11.60 10.18 -10.22
C GLN A 175 -12.61 9.09 -10.61
N GLY A 176 -12.46 7.91 -10.03
CA GLY A 176 -13.38 6.77 -10.20
C GLY A 176 -13.35 5.80 -9.02
N LEU A 177 -14.13 4.73 -9.12
CA LEU A 177 -14.06 3.57 -8.22
C LEU A 177 -12.98 2.60 -8.74
N TRP A 178 -12.12 2.12 -7.85
CA TRP A 178 -11.16 1.05 -8.15
C TRP A 178 -11.59 -0.29 -7.56
N ALA A 179 -11.87 -0.34 -6.25
CA ALA A 179 -12.32 -1.55 -5.56
C ALA A 179 -13.59 -1.28 -4.76
N SER A 180 -14.64 -2.05 -5.05
CA SER A 180 -15.91 -2.03 -4.35
C SER A 180 -15.85 -2.73 -2.99
N LEU A 181 -16.86 -2.52 -2.15
CA LEU A 181 -16.96 -3.14 -0.83
C LEU A 181 -16.78 -4.67 -0.86
N PRO A 182 -17.45 -5.42 -1.77
CA PRO A 182 -17.25 -6.86 -1.88
C PRO A 182 -15.83 -7.26 -2.32
N GLU A 183 -15.11 -6.38 -3.00
CA GLU A 183 -13.74 -6.63 -3.44
C GLU A 183 -12.75 -6.40 -2.30
N VAL A 184 -12.93 -5.37 -1.46
CA VAL A 184 -12.07 -5.05 -0.29
C VAL A 184 -12.17 -6.12 0.82
N ASN A 185 -13.20 -6.97 0.82
CA ASN A 185 -13.42 -8.15 1.66
C ASN A 185 -12.66 -8.18 3.01
N ALA A 186 -13.33 -7.69 4.05
CA ALA A 186 -13.30 -8.34 5.35
C ALA A 186 -14.73 -8.68 5.76
N MET A 187 -14.95 -9.78 6.47
CA MET A 187 -16.26 -10.05 7.08
C MET A 187 -16.16 -9.70 8.56
N PRO A 188 -16.84 -8.65 9.06
CA PRO A 188 -17.79 -7.77 8.36
C PRO A 188 -17.13 -6.75 7.43
N LEU A 189 -17.91 -6.26 6.44
CA LEU A 189 -17.47 -5.25 5.48
C LEU A 189 -16.98 -3.98 6.20
N PRO A 190 -15.91 -3.33 5.71
CA PRO A 190 -15.38 -2.11 6.32
C PRO A 190 -16.40 -0.97 6.28
N HIS A 191 -16.44 -0.19 7.36
CA HIS A 191 -17.17 1.08 7.39
C HIS A 191 -16.42 2.14 6.58
N ASP A 192 -15.11 2.21 6.81
CA ASP A 192 -14.06 2.94 6.11
C ASP A 192 -12.81 2.08 5.94
N VAL A 193 -11.88 2.55 5.11
CA VAL A 193 -10.52 1.98 5.00
C VAL A 193 -9.55 3.03 5.52
N ASP A 194 -8.85 2.75 6.61
CA ASP A 194 -7.98 3.70 7.33
C ASP A 194 -6.48 3.47 7.07
N GLY A 195 -6.16 2.44 6.33
CA GLY A 195 -4.80 2.16 5.94
C GLY A 195 -4.85 1.26 4.74
N LEU A 196 -3.95 1.48 3.79
CA LEU A 196 -3.90 0.69 2.58
C LEU A 196 -2.44 0.50 2.21
N GLU A 197 -2.08 -0.75 1.97
CA GLU A 197 -0.80 -1.14 1.39
C GLU A 197 -1.10 -2.02 0.19
N VAL A 198 -0.55 -1.66 -0.97
CA VAL A 198 -0.62 -2.48 -2.16
C VAL A 198 0.76 -2.58 -2.79
N TRP A 199 1.10 -3.79 -3.23
CA TRP A 199 2.41 -4.15 -3.76
C TRP A 199 3.54 -4.24 -2.74
N GLY A 200 3.96 -5.47 -2.51
CA GLY A 200 5.33 -5.75 -2.13
C GLY A 200 5.55 -7.24 -1.90
N PRO A 201 6.80 -7.63 -1.63
CA PRO A 201 7.12 -9.02 -1.43
C PRO A 201 6.57 -9.45 -0.09
N GLU A 202 5.39 -10.09 -0.05
CA GLU A 202 4.88 -10.85 1.09
C GLU A 202 6.05 -11.57 1.79
N PRO A 203 6.58 -11.07 2.94
CA PRO A 203 7.81 -11.60 3.49
C PRO A 203 7.59 -13.03 3.97
N ARG A 204 7.91 -14.00 3.11
CA ARG A 204 8.37 -15.30 3.58
C ARG A 204 9.78 -15.08 4.06
N LYS A 205 10.03 -15.41 5.33
CA LYS A 205 11.40 -15.60 5.79
C LYS A 205 12.07 -16.59 4.83
N ILE A 206 13.03 -16.11 4.04
CA ILE A 206 13.75 -16.92 3.04
C ILE A 206 14.34 -18.19 3.68
N GLU A 207 14.67 -18.12 4.97
CA GLU A 207 15.23 -19.21 5.77
C GLU A 207 14.17 -20.19 6.33
N GLU A 208 12.89 -19.82 6.33
CA GLU A 208 11.76 -20.61 6.86
C GLU A 208 10.62 -20.61 5.83
N PRO A 209 10.68 -21.42 4.75
CA PRO A 209 9.65 -21.46 3.71
C PRO A 209 8.27 -21.94 4.18
N ASP A 210 8.18 -22.49 5.40
CA ASP A 210 6.94 -22.87 6.09
C ASP A 210 6.49 -21.83 7.14
N ALA A 211 7.22 -20.72 7.30
CA ALA A 211 6.80 -19.63 8.18
C ALA A 211 5.54 -18.97 7.63
N PRO A 212 4.66 -18.43 8.50
CA PRO A 212 3.55 -17.59 8.07
C PRO A 212 4.06 -16.45 7.21
N VAL A 213 3.33 -16.14 6.15
CA VAL A 213 3.47 -14.84 5.47
C VAL A 213 3.15 -13.78 6.51
N ILE A 214 4.10 -12.87 6.73
CA ILE A 214 3.86 -11.65 7.49
C ILE A 214 3.53 -10.60 6.44
N GLY A 215 2.69 -9.62 6.74
CA GLY A 215 2.53 -8.45 5.88
C GLY A 215 3.84 -7.71 5.66
N ASP A 216 3.89 -6.89 4.62
CA ASP A 216 5.07 -6.11 4.26
C ASP A 216 4.99 -4.65 4.72
N SER A 217 3.81 -4.20 5.17
CA SER A 217 3.64 -2.94 5.88
C SER A 217 4.53 -2.89 7.12
N ASP A 218 5.47 -1.95 7.18
CA ASP A 218 6.40 -1.81 8.30
C ASP A 218 6.52 -0.38 8.82
N ARG A 219 5.64 0.51 8.35
CA ARG A 219 5.38 1.84 8.87
C ARG A 219 3.89 1.95 9.18
N TYR A 220 3.56 2.67 10.24
CA TYR A 220 2.16 2.91 10.59
C TYR A 220 1.95 4.19 11.42
N SER A 221 0.75 4.74 11.34
CA SER A 221 0.23 5.84 12.16
C SER A 221 -0.85 5.33 13.12
N LEU A 222 -1.23 6.14 14.11
CA LEU A 222 -2.40 5.86 14.94
C LEU A 222 -3.44 6.95 14.83
N ASP A 223 -4.67 6.60 15.17
CA ASP A 223 -5.83 7.48 15.15
C ASP A 223 -5.68 8.79 15.94
N VAL A 224 -4.74 8.86 16.89
CA VAL A 224 -4.36 10.13 17.53
C VAL A 224 -2.86 10.19 17.84
N ASP A 225 -2.13 10.97 17.05
CA ASP A 225 -0.67 11.12 17.13
C ASP A 225 -0.17 11.85 18.38
N PHE A 226 -0.79 13.01 18.67
CA PHE A 226 -0.27 13.98 19.64
C PHE A 226 0.05 13.40 21.03
N PRO A 227 -0.82 12.57 21.66
CA PRO A 227 -0.55 12.02 22.99
C PRO A 227 0.75 11.21 23.07
N SER A 228 1.12 10.55 21.98
CA SER A 228 2.35 9.76 21.88
C SER A 228 3.56 10.62 21.52
N GLY A 229 3.33 11.73 20.83
CA GLY A 229 4.37 12.62 20.31
C GLY A 229 5.04 12.10 19.03
N VAL A 230 4.48 11.05 18.41
CA VAL A 230 4.97 10.36 17.22
C VAL A 230 3.81 10.22 16.24
N SER A 231 4.05 10.57 14.98
CA SER A 231 3.06 10.43 13.91
C SER A 231 3.32 9.24 13.01
N VAL A 232 4.59 8.82 12.85
CA VAL A 232 4.91 7.59 12.11
C VAL A 232 5.78 6.71 12.98
N TRP A 233 5.36 5.46 13.14
CA TRP A 233 6.05 4.42 13.87
C TRP A 233 6.67 3.42 12.89
N ASN A 234 7.80 2.86 13.29
CA ASN A 234 8.33 1.64 12.66
C ASN A 234 7.62 0.42 13.26
N ALA A 235 7.58 -0.69 12.52
CA ALA A 235 7.07 -1.98 13.01
C ALA A 235 7.74 -2.46 14.30
N SER A 236 8.99 -2.05 14.55
CA SER A 236 9.71 -2.30 15.80
C SER A 236 9.12 -1.59 17.03
N GLY A 237 8.19 -0.66 16.81
CA GLY A 237 7.64 0.28 17.78
C GLY A 237 8.57 1.43 18.13
N SER A 238 9.63 1.64 17.36
CA SER A 238 10.45 2.85 17.44
C SER A 238 9.80 4.00 16.65
N ALA A 239 10.09 5.25 17.04
CA ALA A 239 9.56 6.41 16.36
C ALA A 239 10.31 6.67 15.04
N TYR A 240 9.59 6.73 13.93
CA TYR A 240 10.14 7.05 12.61
C TYR A 240 10.09 8.57 12.36
N LEU A 241 8.90 9.18 12.55
CA LEU A 241 8.68 10.62 12.48
C LEU A 241 7.94 11.12 13.71
N SER A 242 8.45 12.18 14.32
CA SER A 242 7.82 12.79 15.49
C SER A 242 6.65 13.70 15.09
N HIS A 243 5.66 13.82 15.98
CA HIS A 243 4.51 14.72 15.81
C HIS A 243 4.95 16.17 15.50
N PRO A 244 5.95 16.76 16.20
CA PRO A 244 6.44 18.10 15.85
C PRO A 244 7.02 18.23 14.44
N GLU A 245 7.59 17.17 13.86
CA GLU A 245 8.12 17.20 12.49
C GLU A 245 7.00 17.30 11.47
N ILE A 246 5.93 16.51 11.62
CA ILE A 246 4.74 16.60 10.76
C ILE A 246 4.07 17.97 10.92
N VAL A 247 3.90 18.47 12.15
CA VAL A 247 3.37 19.83 12.40
C VAL A 247 4.17 20.89 11.65
N MET A 248 5.51 20.81 11.69
CA MET A 248 6.37 21.78 10.99
C MET A 248 6.25 21.67 9.48
N ALA A 249 6.13 20.45 8.94
CA ALA A 249 5.91 20.22 7.51
C ALA A 249 4.60 20.88 7.05
N VAL A 250 3.50 20.61 7.75
CA VAL A 250 2.17 21.17 7.45
C VAL A 250 2.16 22.70 7.57
N GLU A 251 2.67 23.25 8.68
CA GLU A 251 2.72 24.71 8.88
C GLU A 251 3.60 25.42 7.84
N SER A 252 4.57 24.74 7.23
CA SER A 252 5.40 25.34 6.19
C SER A 252 4.64 25.60 4.88
N LEU A 253 3.55 24.86 4.64
CA LEU A 253 2.70 24.99 3.45
C LEU A 253 1.40 25.76 3.74
N LEU A 254 0.70 25.41 4.81
CA LEU A 254 -0.59 26.01 5.18
C LEU A 254 -0.45 27.25 6.08
N GLY A 255 0.75 27.52 6.58
CA GLY A 255 0.99 28.55 7.58
C GLY A 255 0.67 28.09 9.01
N PRO A 256 0.92 28.93 10.02
CA PRO A 256 0.79 28.53 11.43
C PRO A 256 -0.63 28.11 11.79
N ILE A 257 -0.78 27.00 12.50
CA ILE A 257 -2.10 26.50 12.93
C ILE A 257 -2.68 27.46 13.97
N PRO A 258 -3.86 28.07 13.72
CA PRO A 258 -4.50 28.94 14.69
C PRO A 258 -4.83 28.19 16.00
N PRO A 259 -4.68 28.81 17.18
CA PRO A 259 -5.11 28.18 18.43
C PRO A 259 -6.62 27.89 18.50
N SER A 260 -7.42 28.52 17.63
CA SER A 260 -8.85 28.25 17.48
C SER A 260 -9.18 27.07 16.59
N ALA A 261 -8.22 26.61 15.77
CA ALA A 261 -8.41 25.49 14.86
C ALA A 261 -8.42 24.18 15.66
N PHE A 262 -9.24 23.22 15.27
CA PHE A 262 -9.44 21.99 16.04
C PHE A 262 -9.95 20.83 15.18
N SER A 263 -9.62 19.61 15.59
CA SER A 263 -10.26 18.39 15.05
C SER A 263 -11.60 18.20 15.75
N LEU A 264 -12.67 18.07 14.97
CA LEU A 264 -14.02 17.81 15.50
C LEU A 264 -14.16 16.39 16.05
N ARG A 265 -13.37 15.43 15.52
CA ARG A 265 -13.38 14.02 15.89
C ARG A 265 -12.59 13.79 17.20
N ASP A 266 -11.38 14.32 17.27
CA ASP A 266 -10.41 13.97 18.33
C ASP A 266 -10.44 14.91 19.54
N GLU A 267 -11.23 15.99 19.43
CA GLU A 267 -11.31 17.07 20.41
C GLU A 267 -9.95 17.75 20.71
N GLN A 268 -8.97 17.64 19.79
CA GLN A 268 -7.66 18.30 19.87
C GLN A 268 -7.69 19.69 19.22
N GLN A 269 -6.83 20.60 19.71
CA GLN A 269 -6.79 22.00 19.27
C GLN A 269 -5.39 22.45 18.86
N GLY A 270 -5.33 23.40 17.93
CA GLY A 270 -4.10 23.98 17.40
C GLY A 270 -3.18 22.89 16.85
N ARG A 271 -1.90 22.98 17.16
CA ARG A 271 -0.88 22.01 16.73
C ARG A 271 -1.10 20.57 17.20
N ASN A 272 -1.97 20.36 18.19
CA ASN A 272 -2.28 19.01 18.66
C ASN A 272 -3.35 18.33 17.79
N ALA A 273 -4.04 19.08 16.94
CA ALA A 273 -5.06 18.58 16.03
C ALA A 273 -4.49 17.95 14.76
N ILE A 274 -3.18 18.03 14.54
CA ILE A 274 -2.51 17.29 13.48
C ILE A 274 -2.60 15.80 13.83
N ASN A 275 -3.11 15.02 12.90
CA ASN A 275 -3.20 13.58 12.96
C ASN A 275 -2.97 13.06 11.54
N LEU A 276 -2.08 12.09 11.36
CA LEU A 276 -1.75 11.56 10.04
C LEU A 276 -2.71 10.43 9.68
N ASP A 277 -3.43 10.60 8.57
CA ASP A 277 -4.56 9.73 8.18
C ASP A 277 -4.25 8.89 6.93
N ALA A 278 -3.17 9.15 6.20
CA ALA A 278 -2.77 8.31 5.07
C ALA A 278 -1.26 8.40 4.86
N LEU A 279 -0.63 7.33 4.39
CA LEU A 279 0.83 7.24 4.34
C LEU A 279 1.29 6.45 3.11
N MET A 280 2.33 6.96 2.46
CA MET A 280 3.27 6.19 1.63
C MET A 280 4.69 6.57 2.04
N VAL A 281 5.64 5.65 1.97
CA VAL A 281 7.05 5.83 2.36
C VAL A 281 8.02 5.33 1.27
N SER A 282 9.06 6.12 1.06
CA SER A 282 10.26 5.74 0.33
C SER A 282 11.49 6.00 1.20
N ASP A 283 11.95 4.94 1.84
CA ASP A 283 13.14 4.81 2.69
C ASP A 283 13.94 3.61 2.17
N ILE A 284 14.79 3.91 1.20
CA ILE A 284 15.56 2.90 0.43
C ILE A 284 17.05 2.96 0.82
N LEU A 285 17.51 4.07 1.39
CA LEU A 285 18.93 4.35 1.63
C LEU A 285 19.17 4.62 3.10
N GLY A 286 20.09 3.87 3.71
CA GLY A 286 20.52 4.13 5.08
C GLY A 286 19.80 3.26 6.10
N HIS A 287 19.48 3.84 7.25
CA HIS A 287 18.94 3.08 8.38
C HIS A 287 17.41 3.00 8.29
N PRO A 288 16.81 1.81 8.15
CA PRO A 288 15.36 1.64 7.92
C PRO A 288 14.50 1.88 9.17
N GLU A 289 14.98 2.65 10.14
CA GLU A 289 14.21 2.99 11.35
C GLU A 289 14.28 4.50 11.64
N ARG A 290 14.89 5.29 10.74
CA ARG A 290 15.09 6.72 10.93
C ARG A 290 14.68 7.41 9.65
N PHE A 291 14.00 8.53 9.79
CA PHE A 291 13.72 9.44 8.69
C PHE A 291 14.84 10.48 8.58
N ASP A 292 15.77 10.33 7.63
CA ASP A 292 16.93 11.20 7.53
C ASP A 292 17.50 11.42 6.11
N ARG A 293 18.54 12.27 6.08
CA ARG A 293 19.27 12.68 4.86
C ARG A 293 20.54 11.84 4.73
N GLU A 294 20.47 10.54 4.53
CA GLU A 294 21.71 9.75 4.39
C GLU A 294 22.38 10.03 3.03
N PRO A 295 23.69 10.41 3.06
CA PRO A 295 24.72 9.39 2.98
C PRO A 295 25.91 9.72 3.89
N SER A 296 25.82 9.45 5.20
CA SER A 296 26.99 9.63 6.08
C SER A 296 27.42 8.37 6.84
N ASP A 297 26.58 7.36 6.97
CA ASP A 297 26.97 6.10 7.61
C ASP A 297 27.33 4.98 6.61
N LEU A 298 26.98 5.13 5.31
CA LEU A 298 27.37 4.24 4.19
C LEU A 298 28.36 4.87 3.19
N GLY A 299 28.89 6.05 3.50
CA GLY A 299 29.82 6.76 2.63
C GLY A 299 29.12 7.62 1.59
N ASP A 300 29.57 8.86 1.47
CA ASP A 300 29.18 9.75 0.38
C ASP A 300 29.52 9.08 -0.97
N PRO A 301 28.53 8.82 -1.86
CA PRO A 301 28.77 8.20 -3.16
C PRO A 301 29.69 9.03 -4.07
N THR A 302 29.91 10.31 -3.75
CA THR A 302 30.83 11.20 -4.45
C THR A 302 32.24 11.22 -3.87
N THR A 303 32.46 10.68 -2.66
CA THR A 303 33.75 10.80 -1.95
C THR A 303 34.44 9.46 -1.65
N HIS A 304 33.72 8.33 -1.64
CA HIS A 304 34.33 7.00 -1.55
C HIS A 304 33.58 6.03 -2.47
N GLY A 305 34.27 5.44 -3.45
CA GLY A 305 33.69 4.52 -4.44
C GLY A 305 33.29 3.15 -3.87
N GLU A 306 32.53 3.16 -2.78
CA GLU A 306 31.79 2.01 -2.25
C GLU A 306 30.39 2.02 -2.89
N GLU A 307 29.91 0.83 -3.25
CA GLU A 307 28.59 0.62 -3.87
C GLU A 307 27.51 0.86 -2.81
N LEU A 308 26.54 1.75 -3.08
CA LEU A 308 25.40 1.93 -2.18
C LEU A 308 24.53 0.69 -2.27
N VAL A 309 24.08 0.22 -1.11
CA VAL A 309 23.27 -0.99 -0.99
C VAL A 309 22.00 -0.72 -0.18
N ASP A 310 20.90 -1.40 -0.52
CA ASP A 310 19.63 -1.35 0.18
C ASP A 310 19.73 -2.05 1.55
N GLN A 311 18.66 -2.01 2.35
CA GLN A 311 18.64 -2.71 3.63
C GLN A 311 18.86 -4.24 3.53
N ASN A 312 18.78 -4.82 2.32
CA ASN A 312 19.07 -6.23 2.04
C ASN A 312 20.48 -6.47 1.46
N GLY A 313 21.30 -5.42 1.32
CA GLY A 313 22.64 -5.49 0.76
C GLY A 313 22.70 -5.56 -0.77
N GLY A 314 21.58 -5.33 -1.46
CA GLY A 314 21.50 -5.24 -2.93
C GLY A 314 21.89 -3.85 -3.43
N PRO A 315 22.60 -3.70 -4.55
CA PRO A 315 23.06 -2.41 -5.02
C PRO A 315 21.90 -1.50 -5.43
N ILE A 316 21.99 -0.21 -5.08
CA ILE A 316 21.00 0.81 -5.45
C ILE A 316 21.67 1.95 -6.20
N GLU A 317 20.93 2.52 -7.15
CA GLU A 317 21.27 3.81 -7.75
C GLU A 317 20.84 4.95 -6.78
N PRO A 318 21.76 5.73 -6.19
CA PRO A 318 21.42 6.82 -5.27
C PRO A 318 20.58 7.94 -5.88
N PHE A 319 20.56 7.97 -7.20
CA PHE A 319 19.98 9.04 -7.98
C PHE A 319 18.67 8.57 -8.59
N GLY A 320 17.63 9.40 -8.45
CA GLY A 320 16.43 9.23 -9.25
C GLY A 320 16.76 9.32 -10.75
N LEU A 321 15.80 8.97 -11.60
CA LEU A 321 15.94 9.08 -13.07
C LEU A 321 16.21 10.53 -13.54
N ASP A 322 15.96 11.52 -12.67
CA ASP A 322 16.26 12.94 -12.82
C ASP A 322 17.70 13.32 -12.45
N GLY A 323 18.46 12.41 -11.84
CA GLY A 323 19.84 12.62 -11.40
C GLY A 323 19.97 13.31 -10.04
N GLU A 324 18.88 13.47 -9.28
CA GLU A 324 18.93 14.04 -7.93
C GLU A 324 19.09 12.94 -6.86
N MET A 325 19.87 13.22 -5.80
CA MET A 325 19.93 12.31 -4.66
C MET A 325 18.59 12.30 -3.95
N ARG A 326 18.09 11.09 -3.67
CA ARG A 326 16.89 10.89 -2.86
C ARG A 326 17.30 10.66 -1.42
N GLY A 327 16.62 11.32 -0.50
CA GLY A 327 16.63 10.95 0.92
C GLY A 327 15.26 10.40 1.27
N ASP A 328 15.05 10.09 2.54
CA ASP A 328 13.76 9.55 2.95
C ASP A 328 12.63 10.52 2.61
N SER A 329 11.55 9.94 2.11
CA SER A 329 10.41 10.70 1.63
C SER A 329 9.14 10.00 2.04
N ILE A 330 8.13 10.79 2.42
CA ILE A 330 6.78 10.29 2.65
C ILE A 330 5.77 11.12 1.85
N ILE A 331 4.68 10.48 1.45
CA ILE A 331 3.45 11.14 1.02
C ILE A 331 2.44 10.89 2.13
N PHE A 332 1.70 11.92 2.55
CA PHE A 332 0.72 11.75 3.61
C PHE A 332 -0.46 12.72 3.50
N SER A 333 -1.60 12.35 4.07
CA SER A 333 -2.70 13.26 4.42
C SER A 333 -2.71 13.49 5.94
N ILE A 334 -3.50 14.46 6.37
CA ILE A 334 -3.82 14.65 7.79
C ILE A 334 -5.32 14.73 7.95
N ARG A 335 -5.85 14.44 9.13
CA ARG A 335 -7.27 14.63 9.45
C ARG A 335 -7.76 16.06 9.22
N GLN A 336 -9.05 16.19 8.95
CA GLN A 336 -9.74 17.48 8.91
C GLN A 336 -9.53 18.32 10.18
N ILE A 337 -9.00 19.53 9.96
CA ILE A 337 -8.89 20.56 11.00
C ILE A 337 -9.79 21.72 10.63
N ILE A 338 -10.79 21.97 11.48
CA ILE A 338 -11.74 23.06 11.30
C ILE A 338 -11.20 24.35 11.94
N ASP A 339 -11.30 25.46 11.23
CA ASP A 339 -11.14 26.80 11.80
C ASP A 339 -12.39 27.65 11.51
N PRO A 340 -13.26 27.89 12.51
CA PRO A 340 -14.44 28.73 12.33
C PRO A 340 -14.12 30.18 11.95
N ALA A 341 -12.87 30.62 12.10
CA ALA A 341 -12.41 31.94 11.65
C ALA A 341 -12.04 31.96 10.16
N ASP A 342 -11.79 30.81 9.54
CA ASP A 342 -11.51 30.71 8.11
C ASP A 342 -12.81 30.89 7.30
N PRO A 343 -12.81 31.70 6.22
CA PRO A 343 -13.97 31.86 5.34
C PRO A 343 -14.55 30.56 4.76
N ASP A 344 -13.71 29.55 4.51
CA ASP A 344 -14.16 28.25 4.00
C ASP A 344 -14.36 27.21 5.11
N GLY A 345 -14.05 27.57 6.36
CA GLY A 345 -14.26 26.79 7.58
C GLY A 345 -13.16 25.76 7.89
N TYR A 346 -12.18 25.58 7.01
CA TYR A 346 -11.09 24.61 7.20
C TYR A 346 -9.76 25.33 7.40
N TYR A 347 -8.97 24.84 8.34
CA TYR A 347 -7.52 25.06 8.28
C TYR A 347 -6.87 24.04 7.33
N SER A 348 -7.33 22.79 7.39
CA SER A 348 -7.00 21.71 6.46
C SER A 348 -8.28 20.94 6.18
N THR A 349 -8.51 20.64 4.90
CA THR A 349 -9.69 19.88 4.45
C THR A 349 -9.53 18.38 4.61
N GLY A 350 -8.34 17.93 5.02
CA GLY A 350 -7.94 16.54 5.12
C GLY A 350 -7.76 15.81 3.78
N SER A 351 -8.04 16.52 2.69
CA SER A 351 -7.78 16.07 1.32
C SER A 351 -6.48 16.62 0.74
N GLU A 352 -5.71 17.41 1.49
CA GLU A 352 -4.38 17.81 1.05
C GLU A 352 -3.41 16.62 1.13
N LEU A 353 -2.64 16.39 0.07
CA LEU A 353 -1.56 15.41 0.08
C LEU A 353 -0.22 16.13 0.14
N PHE A 354 0.49 15.90 1.24
CA PHE A 354 1.78 16.46 1.55
C PHE A 354 2.86 15.49 1.11
N VAL A 355 3.95 16.01 0.53
CA VAL A 355 5.20 15.29 0.33
C VAL A 355 6.21 15.89 1.29
N LEU A 356 6.76 15.09 2.19
CA LEU A 356 7.88 15.49 3.04
C LEU A 356 9.11 14.73 2.57
N ASP A 357 10.05 15.44 1.95
CA ASP A 357 11.34 14.89 1.53
C ASP A 357 12.43 15.50 2.40
N THR A 358 13.36 14.67 2.87
CA THR A 358 14.38 15.13 3.80
C THR A 358 15.27 16.21 3.18
N PHE A 359 15.56 16.20 1.87
CA PHE A 359 16.35 17.23 1.18
C PHE A 359 15.54 18.46 0.75
N LYS A 360 14.37 18.25 0.14
CA LYS A 360 13.52 19.27 -0.51
C LYS A 360 12.59 19.97 0.48
N GLY A 361 12.34 19.36 1.64
CA GLY A 361 11.36 19.83 2.62
C GLY A 361 9.94 19.42 2.24
N ALA A 362 8.95 20.14 2.77
CA ALA A 362 7.56 19.86 2.48
C ALA A 362 7.11 20.52 1.17
N SER A 363 6.24 19.83 0.44
CA SER A 363 5.51 20.32 -0.74
C SER A 363 4.15 19.65 -0.83
N PHE A 364 3.26 20.11 -1.71
CA PHE A 364 2.05 19.37 -2.04
C PHE A 364 2.32 18.39 -3.18
N LEU A 365 1.67 17.23 -3.15
CA LEU A 365 1.76 16.25 -4.22
C LEU A 365 1.20 16.84 -5.53
N HIS A 366 1.97 16.71 -6.61
CA HIS A 366 1.48 17.00 -7.96
C HIS A 366 1.20 15.67 -8.68
N HIS A 367 -0.08 15.33 -8.82
CA HIS A 367 -0.54 14.06 -9.36
C HIS A 367 -1.93 14.24 -9.97
N GLY A 368 -2.28 13.42 -10.96
CA GLY A 368 -3.55 13.56 -11.67
C GLY A 368 -3.63 14.83 -12.50
N GLY A 369 -2.49 15.42 -12.89
CA GLY A 369 -2.44 16.67 -13.64
C GLY A 369 -2.79 17.94 -12.85
N HIS A 370 -2.82 17.87 -11.52
CA HIS A 370 -3.06 19.00 -10.62
C HIS A 370 -2.23 18.87 -9.33
N VAL A 371 -2.36 19.86 -8.44
CA VAL A 371 -1.70 19.87 -7.12
C VAL A 371 -2.77 19.55 -6.08
N TRP A 372 -2.49 18.58 -5.21
CA TRP A 372 -3.35 18.18 -4.08
C TRP A 372 -3.23 19.18 -2.91
N ASP A 373 -3.62 20.43 -3.18
CA ASP A 373 -3.67 21.51 -2.19
C ASP A 373 -5.11 21.79 -1.72
N HIS A 374 -5.21 22.67 -0.71
CA HIS A 374 -6.49 23.11 -0.13
C HIS A 374 -7.45 23.69 -1.19
N GLY A 375 -6.92 24.34 -2.21
CA GLY A 375 -7.71 24.92 -3.30
C GLY A 375 -8.36 23.83 -4.16
N PHE A 376 -7.57 22.82 -4.57
CA PHE A 376 -8.06 21.66 -5.31
C PHE A 376 -9.15 20.93 -4.53
N ALA A 377 -8.90 20.65 -3.24
CA ALA A 377 -9.85 19.97 -2.37
C ALA A 377 -11.22 20.68 -2.33
N LEU A 378 -11.22 22.00 -2.16
CA LEU A 378 -12.45 22.80 -2.15
C LEU A 378 -13.15 22.94 -3.51
N SER A 379 -12.45 22.76 -4.63
CA SER A 379 -13.06 22.85 -5.96
C SER A 379 -13.54 21.51 -6.51
N GLU A 380 -12.78 20.44 -6.25
CA GLU A 380 -12.93 19.17 -6.95
C GLU A 380 -13.40 18.03 -6.04
N LEU A 381 -13.10 18.09 -4.73
CA LEU A 381 -13.35 16.99 -3.79
C LEU A 381 -14.50 17.28 -2.79
N MET A 382 -15.24 18.37 -2.97
CA MET A 382 -16.44 18.60 -2.15
C MET A 382 -17.53 17.60 -2.50
N LEU A 383 -18.25 17.13 -1.49
CA LEU A 383 -19.47 16.36 -1.68
C LEU A 383 -20.53 17.18 -2.42
N ALA A 384 -21.05 16.61 -3.50
CA ALA A 384 -22.15 17.17 -4.28
C ALA A 384 -23.47 16.46 -3.98
N GLY A 385 -24.57 17.13 -4.32
CA GLY A 385 -25.90 16.57 -4.24
C GLY A 385 -26.12 15.42 -5.22
N GLY A 386 -27.15 14.61 -4.97
CA GLY A 386 -27.55 13.50 -5.84
C GLY A 386 -27.87 13.95 -7.28
N PRO A 387 -27.98 13.00 -8.24
CA PRO A 387 -28.21 13.29 -9.66
C PRO A 387 -29.52 14.04 -9.98
N ASP A 388 -30.41 14.17 -8.99
CA ASP A 388 -31.67 14.91 -9.08
C ASP A 388 -31.52 16.42 -8.81
N GLY A 389 -30.31 16.90 -8.52
CA GLY A 389 -30.00 18.33 -8.39
C GLY A 389 -30.55 18.98 -7.13
N GLU A 390 -30.82 18.22 -6.07
CA GLU A 390 -31.02 18.78 -4.74
C GLU A 390 -29.66 19.16 -4.16
N ASP A 391 -29.50 20.40 -3.71
CA ASP A 391 -28.32 20.81 -2.94
C ASP A 391 -28.18 19.85 -1.75
N PRO A 392 -26.97 19.28 -1.51
CA PRO A 392 -26.77 18.45 -0.35
C PRO A 392 -27.10 19.31 0.88
N PRO A 393 -27.73 18.73 1.93
CA PRO A 393 -28.13 19.51 3.10
C PRO A 393 -26.93 20.12 3.83
N PHE A 394 -25.71 19.66 3.52
CA PHE A 394 -24.43 20.09 4.04
C PHE A 394 -23.41 20.28 2.90
N ARG A 395 -22.32 21.01 3.17
CA ARG A 395 -21.18 21.16 2.24
C ARG A 395 -19.91 20.74 2.95
N GLY A 396 -19.34 19.61 2.56
CA GLY A 396 -18.12 19.06 3.15
C GLY A 396 -17.17 18.57 2.08
N VAL A 397 -15.88 18.48 2.42
CA VAL A 397 -14.86 17.82 1.61
C VAL A 397 -14.68 16.41 2.14
N ILE A 398 -14.39 15.44 1.26
CA ILE A 398 -13.92 14.13 1.73
C ILE A 398 -12.63 14.32 2.56
N ASP A 399 -12.38 13.41 3.48
CA ASP A 399 -11.15 13.37 4.28
C ASP A 399 -10.39 12.11 3.87
N ILE A 400 -9.13 12.22 3.45
CA ILE A 400 -8.41 11.09 2.85
C ILE A 400 -7.82 10.22 3.96
N ASN A 401 -8.27 8.96 4.04
CA ASN A 401 -7.91 7.99 5.10
C ASN A 401 -6.94 6.89 4.64
N ALA A 402 -6.65 6.80 3.36
CA ALA A 402 -5.61 5.90 2.87
C ALA A 402 -5.21 6.33 1.46
N ILE A 403 -3.95 6.08 1.11
CA ILE A 403 -3.42 6.30 -0.23
C ILE A 403 -2.50 5.14 -0.58
N GLU A 404 -2.43 4.81 -1.87
CA GLU A 404 -1.39 3.96 -2.42
C GLU A 404 -1.35 4.17 -3.95
N ALA A 405 -0.48 3.47 -4.69
CA ALA A 405 -0.42 3.55 -6.14
C ALA A 405 -0.57 2.21 -6.86
N ILE A 406 -1.15 2.28 -8.05
CA ILE A 406 -1.27 1.15 -8.98
C ILE A 406 -0.71 1.52 -10.34
N GLY A 407 -0.25 0.49 -11.05
CA GLY A 407 0.28 0.61 -12.38
C GLY A 407 -0.74 0.25 -13.46
N GLU A 408 -0.21 -0.01 -14.65
CA GLU A 408 -0.92 -0.57 -15.77
C GLU A 408 -1.37 -2.00 -15.48
N ASP A 409 -2.56 -2.34 -15.95
CA ASP A 409 -2.97 -3.73 -16.20
C ASP A 409 -2.15 -4.27 -17.37
N VAL A 410 -0.84 -4.36 -17.16
CA VAL A 410 -0.05 -5.28 -17.95
C VAL A 410 -0.49 -6.61 -17.40
N ILE A 411 -1.31 -7.32 -18.19
CA ILE A 411 -1.23 -8.78 -18.20
C ILE A 411 0.25 -9.03 -18.40
N SER A 412 1.00 -9.15 -17.30
CA SER A 412 2.41 -9.48 -17.33
C SER A 412 2.39 -10.72 -18.21
N PRO A 413 2.93 -10.68 -19.45
CA PRO A 413 3.02 -11.89 -20.23
C PRO A 413 3.76 -12.79 -19.25
N PRO A 414 3.12 -13.87 -18.76
CA PRO A 414 3.55 -14.51 -17.53
C PRO A 414 5.02 -14.78 -17.73
N ILE A 415 5.85 -14.50 -16.71
CA ILE A 415 7.30 -14.61 -16.80
C ILE A 415 7.65 -16.09 -17.05
N GLY A 416 7.47 -16.48 -18.30
CA GLY A 416 7.09 -17.79 -18.77
C GLY A 416 7.42 -17.75 -20.24
N LEU A 417 8.14 -18.76 -20.71
CA LEU A 417 8.72 -18.70 -22.03
C LEU A 417 7.57 -18.57 -23.04
N PRO A 418 7.66 -17.70 -24.05
CA PRO A 418 6.61 -17.63 -25.06
C PRO A 418 6.32 -19.02 -25.63
N GLY A 419 5.07 -19.50 -25.51
CA GLY A 419 4.67 -20.87 -25.86
C GLY A 419 4.63 -21.90 -24.71
N ASP A 420 5.00 -21.55 -23.48
CA ASP A 420 4.89 -22.35 -22.24
C ASP A 420 3.47 -22.23 -21.65
N PHE A 421 2.51 -22.83 -22.35
CA PHE A 421 1.08 -22.73 -22.07
C PHE A 421 0.65 -23.41 -20.76
N ASN A 422 1.47 -24.28 -20.18
CA ASN A 422 1.22 -24.89 -18.88
C ASN A 422 2.05 -24.31 -17.72
N ALA A 423 2.89 -23.31 -18.00
CA ALA A 423 3.77 -22.61 -17.07
C ALA A 423 4.73 -23.53 -16.29
N ASP A 424 5.24 -24.60 -16.91
CA ASP A 424 6.16 -25.55 -16.28
C ASP A 424 7.65 -25.22 -16.47
N GLY A 425 7.93 -24.08 -17.13
CA GLY A 425 9.27 -23.58 -17.41
C GLY A 425 9.89 -24.21 -18.66
N LYS A 426 9.11 -24.89 -19.51
CA LYS A 426 9.54 -25.49 -20.77
C LYS A 426 8.46 -25.30 -21.83
N VAL A 427 8.90 -25.23 -23.08
CA VAL A 427 8.01 -25.26 -24.25
C VAL A 427 8.14 -26.62 -24.90
N ASP A 428 7.24 -27.54 -24.59
CA ASP A 428 7.25 -28.91 -25.09
C ASP A 428 5.87 -29.41 -25.59
N ALA A 429 5.70 -30.72 -25.68
CA ALA A 429 4.47 -31.32 -26.20
C ALA A 429 3.28 -31.21 -25.24
N ALA A 430 3.51 -30.95 -23.95
CA ALA A 430 2.46 -30.70 -22.98
C ALA A 430 1.73 -29.38 -23.29
N ASP A 431 2.45 -28.33 -23.67
CA ASP A 431 1.86 -27.04 -24.05
C ASP A 431 0.95 -27.16 -25.27
N TYR A 432 1.36 -27.97 -26.24
CA TYR A 432 0.52 -28.24 -27.42
C TYR A 432 -0.85 -28.81 -27.05
N THR A 433 -0.93 -29.63 -25.99
CA THR A 433 -2.21 -30.17 -25.54
C THR A 433 -3.08 -29.10 -24.92
N VAL A 434 -2.51 -28.17 -24.15
CA VAL A 434 -3.24 -27.01 -23.59
C VAL A 434 -3.81 -26.13 -24.70
N TRP A 435 -3.00 -25.80 -25.72
CA TRP A 435 -3.49 -25.04 -26.88
C TRP A 435 -4.59 -25.80 -27.64
N ARG A 436 -4.38 -27.09 -27.90
CA ARG A 436 -5.30 -27.88 -28.72
C ARG A 436 -6.67 -28.05 -28.06
N ASP A 437 -6.69 -28.23 -26.74
CA ASP A 437 -7.91 -28.42 -25.95
C ASP A 437 -8.73 -27.13 -25.84
N ASN A 438 -8.08 -25.98 -25.96
CA ASN A 438 -8.70 -24.67 -25.82
C ASN A 438 -8.90 -23.90 -27.15
N LEU A 439 -8.55 -24.49 -28.29
CA LEU A 439 -8.64 -23.83 -29.61
C LEU A 439 -10.04 -23.27 -29.91
N GLY A 440 -10.12 -21.96 -30.14
CA GLY A 440 -11.34 -21.20 -30.44
C GLY A 440 -12.16 -20.79 -29.21
N THR A 441 -11.58 -20.88 -28.01
CA THR A 441 -12.21 -20.47 -26.74
C THR A 441 -11.46 -19.28 -26.12
N PRO A 442 -12.09 -18.51 -25.20
CA PRO A 442 -11.44 -17.40 -24.51
C PRO A 442 -10.61 -17.85 -23.30
N PHE A 443 -9.86 -18.95 -23.44
CA PHE A 443 -9.04 -19.48 -22.35
C PHE A 443 -7.73 -18.68 -22.21
N PRO A 444 -7.32 -18.29 -21.00
CA PRO A 444 -6.07 -17.58 -20.78
C PRO A 444 -4.88 -18.54 -20.91
N LEU A 445 -4.20 -18.55 -22.06
CA LEU A 445 -2.98 -19.32 -22.26
C LEU A 445 -1.78 -18.60 -21.64
N ALA A 446 -0.99 -19.31 -20.82
CA ALA A 446 0.24 -18.75 -20.26
C ALA A 446 1.30 -18.53 -21.35
N GLY A 447 1.91 -17.36 -21.43
CA GLY A 447 2.96 -17.08 -22.43
C GLY A 447 2.41 -17.06 -23.86
N ASN A 448 1.16 -16.59 -24.00
CA ASN A 448 0.46 -16.37 -25.26
C ASN A 448 1.09 -15.26 -26.12
N GLY A 449 0.60 -15.18 -27.36
CA GLY A 449 1.18 -14.34 -28.41
C GLY A 449 0.47 -13.03 -28.64
N ASP A 450 0.23 -12.73 -29.91
CA ASP A 450 -0.40 -11.49 -30.36
C ASP A 450 -1.87 -11.42 -29.93
N GLU A 451 -2.12 -10.70 -28.84
CA GLU A 451 -3.46 -10.41 -28.30
C GLU A 451 -4.13 -9.20 -28.95
N THR A 452 -3.77 -8.86 -30.20
CA THR A 452 -4.35 -7.71 -30.91
C THR A 452 -5.37 -8.12 -31.98
N GLY A 453 -6.29 -7.20 -32.30
CA GLY A 453 -7.20 -7.35 -33.43
C GLY A 453 -8.18 -8.53 -33.28
N SER A 454 -8.19 -9.46 -34.24
CA SER A 454 -9.11 -10.60 -34.25
C SER A 454 -8.68 -11.77 -33.34
N SER A 455 -7.47 -11.70 -32.78
CA SER A 455 -6.90 -12.71 -31.90
C SER A 455 -7.04 -12.35 -30.42
N ALA A 456 -7.43 -11.10 -30.12
CA ALA A 456 -7.64 -10.62 -28.76
C ALA A 456 -8.62 -11.51 -27.97
N GLY A 457 -8.13 -12.10 -26.88
CA GLY A 457 -8.86 -12.94 -25.94
C GLY A 457 -9.34 -14.26 -26.51
N THR A 458 -8.73 -14.78 -27.59
CA THR A 458 -9.14 -16.06 -28.21
C THR A 458 -7.94 -16.93 -28.57
N VAL A 459 -7.94 -18.18 -28.09
CA VAL A 459 -6.91 -19.15 -28.47
C VAL A 459 -7.02 -19.52 -29.95
N ASP A 460 -6.00 -19.22 -30.73
CA ASP A 460 -6.06 -19.34 -32.19
C ASP A 460 -4.78 -19.90 -32.85
N ALA A 461 -4.63 -19.66 -34.16
CA ALA A 461 -3.50 -20.15 -34.94
C ALA A 461 -2.19 -19.37 -34.70
N LEU A 462 -2.26 -18.15 -34.17
CA LEU A 462 -1.10 -17.34 -33.79
C LEU A 462 -0.43 -17.89 -32.53
N ASP A 463 -1.21 -18.36 -31.54
CA ASP A 463 -0.66 -19.05 -30.36
C ASP A 463 0.09 -20.32 -30.75
N TYR A 464 -0.50 -21.10 -31.67
CA TYR A 464 0.19 -22.27 -32.23
C TYR A 464 1.51 -21.90 -32.92
N ALA A 465 1.52 -20.79 -33.68
CA ALA A 465 2.72 -20.32 -34.34
C ALA A 465 3.79 -19.91 -33.32
N LEU A 466 3.39 -19.29 -32.21
CA LEU A 466 4.25 -18.93 -31.10
C LEU A 466 4.87 -20.16 -30.44
N TRP A 467 4.05 -21.13 -30.01
CA TRP A 467 4.52 -22.40 -29.44
C TRP A 467 5.50 -23.10 -30.38
N ARG A 468 5.15 -23.18 -31.67
CA ARG A 468 6.01 -23.81 -32.67
C ARG A 468 7.35 -23.10 -32.83
N SER A 469 7.37 -21.77 -32.70
CA SER A 469 8.60 -20.97 -32.83
C SER A 469 9.52 -21.10 -31.62
N ASN A 470 8.97 -21.48 -30.46
CA ASN A 470 9.70 -21.61 -29.20
C ASN A 470 9.84 -23.05 -28.71
N TYR A 471 9.37 -24.05 -29.47
CA TYR A 471 9.45 -25.46 -29.07
C TYR A 471 10.89 -25.89 -28.74
N GLY A 472 11.07 -26.42 -27.53
CA GLY A 472 12.35 -26.80 -26.96
C GLY A 472 13.04 -25.72 -26.14
N SER A 473 12.47 -24.51 -26.03
CA SER A 473 12.91 -23.48 -25.09
C SER A 473 12.63 -23.92 -23.65
N MET A 474 13.51 -23.54 -22.73
CA MET A 474 13.36 -23.80 -21.30
C MET A 474 13.99 -22.64 -20.53
N THR A 475 13.46 -22.31 -19.35
CA THR A 475 14.06 -21.31 -18.50
C THR A 475 15.38 -21.90 -18.01
N SER A 476 16.50 -21.28 -18.39
CA SER A 476 17.75 -21.57 -17.70
C SER A 476 17.56 -21.09 -16.26
N PRO A 477 17.93 -21.86 -15.24
CA PRO A 477 18.10 -21.27 -13.92
C PRO A 477 18.98 -20.03 -14.08
N ALA A 478 18.65 -18.95 -13.36
CA ALA A 478 19.49 -17.76 -13.24
C ALA A 478 20.96 -18.20 -13.17
N PRO A 479 21.91 -17.47 -13.79
CA PRO A 479 23.30 -17.90 -13.79
C PRO A 479 23.72 -18.08 -12.34
N THR A 480 23.76 -19.33 -11.87
CA THR A 480 24.51 -19.68 -10.68
C THR A 480 25.87 -19.13 -10.97
N ALA A 481 26.30 -18.13 -10.18
CA ALA A 481 27.59 -17.50 -10.27
C ALA A 481 28.58 -18.55 -10.77
N SER A 482 29.14 -18.33 -11.97
CA SER A 482 30.10 -19.23 -12.58
C SER A 482 31.01 -19.68 -11.46
N ALA A 483 30.97 -20.97 -11.10
CA ALA A 483 31.78 -21.50 -10.03
C ALA A 483 33.20 -21.01 -10.31
N ALA A 484 33.63 -20.01 -9.54
CA ALA A 484 34.95 -19.44 -9.71
C ALA A 484 35.87 -20.65 -9.57
N ALA A 485 36.66 -20.91 -10.61
CA ALA A 485 37.59 -22.02 -10.63
C ALA A 485 38.33 -21.97 -9.29
N ALA A 486 38.05 -22.96 -8.43
CA ALA A 486 38.65 -23.02 -7.13
C ALA A 486 40.16 -22.89 -7.34
N PRO A 487 40.84 -21.93 -6.69
CA PRO A 487 42.27 -21.82 -6.83
C PRO A 487 42.88 -23.06 -6.17
N GLU A 488 43.19 -24.07 -6.96
CA GLU A 488 44.09 -25.14 -6.56
C GLU A 488 45.45 -24.91 -7.22
N PRO A 489 46.58 -25.09 -6.49
CA PRO A 489 46.69 -26.16 -5.49
C PRO A 489 47.52 -25.81 -4.23
N ALA A 490 46.87 -25.70 -3.07
CA ALA A 490 47.54 -25.96 -1.79
C ALA A 490 47.92 -27.45 -1.64
N ALA A 491 47.24 -28.35 -2.38
CA ALA A 491 47.56 -29.77 -2.43
C ALA A 491 48.98 -30.03 -2.94
N ALA A 492 49.41 -29.39 -4.04
CA ALA A 492 50.76 -29.55 -4.60
C ALA A 492 51.85 -29.04 -3.64
N ALA A 493 51.58 -27.94 -2.93
CA ALA A 493 52.49 -27.41 -1.90
C ALA A 493 52.64 -28.40 -0.73
N LEU A 494 51.55 -29.05 -0.30
CA LEU A 494 51.57 -30.08 0.75
C LEU A 494 52.24 -31.38 0.29
N THR A 495 52.09 -31.81 -0.96
CA THR A 495 52.82 -32.98 -1.49
C THR A 495 54.32 -32.70 -1.61
N LEU A 496 54.72 -31.48 -2.02
CA LEU A 496 56.12 -31.07 -2.08
C LEU A 496 56.75 -30.95 -0.70
N LEU A 497 56.03 -30.41 0.29
CA LEU A 497 56.48 -30.37 1.69
C LEU A 497 56.57 -31.78 2.31
N GLY A 498 55.63 -32.68 1.98
CA GLY A 498 55.68 -34.08 2.39
C GLY A 498 56.85 -34.85 1.80
N LEU A 499 57.16 -34.66 0.51
CA LEU A 499 58.31 -35.26 -0.17
C LEU A 499 59.64 -34.72 0.37
N ALA A 500 59.73 -33.42 0.66
CA ALA A 500 60.91 -32.81 1.27
C ALA A 500 61.17 -33.35 2.70
N GLY A 501 60.11 -33.54 3.50
CA GLY A 501 60.20 -34.15 4.82
C GLY A 501 60.66 -35.62 4.79
N ALA A 502 60.19 -36.41 3.82
CA ALA A 502 60.60 -37.80 3.65
C ALA A 502 62.09 -37.93 3.24
N LEU A 503 62.59 -37.04 2.38
CA LEU A 503 63.99 -37.00 1.95
C LEU A 503 64.93 -36.54 3.08
N ALA A 504 64.52 -35.58 3.90
CA ALA A 504 65.30 -35.12 5.06
C ALA A 504 65.45 -36.21 6.14
N ARG A 505 64.42 -37.04 6.34
CA ARG A 505 64.44 -38.17 7.29
C ARG A 505 65.36 -39.30 6.85
N ARG A 506 65.62 -39.46 5.54
CA ARG A 506 66.51 -40.49 4.97
C ARG A 506 68.00 -40.12 5.07
N ARG A 507 68.34 -38.85 5.29
CA ARG A 507 69.72 -38.37 5.51
C ARG A 507 70.18 -38.36 6.97
N ARG A 508 69.28 -38.64 7.92
CA ARG A 508 69.56 -38.69 9.37
C ARG A 508 69.53 -40.11 9.96
N ARG A 509 69.67 -41.15 9.13
CA ARG A 509 69.87 -42.53 9.56
C ARG A 509 71.22 -43.04 9.11
#